data_AF-A0A2H6NA01-F1
#
_entry.id   AF-A0A2H6NA01-F1
#
_cell.length_a   1.000
_cell.length_b   1.000
_cell.length_c   1.000
_cell.angle_alpha   90.00
_cell.angle_beta   90.00
_cell.angle_gamma   90.00
#
_symmetry.space_group_name_H-M   'P 1'
#
loop_
_entity.id
_entity.type
_entity.pdbx_description
1 polymer ?
#
loop_
_entity_poly.entity_id
_entity_poly.type
_entity_poly.pdbx_seq_one_letter_code
_entity_poly.pdbx_strand_id
1 'polypeptide(L)'
;MVTVNRDLLMAFVYFDQCHCAYLLEKDLEEILYTLGLHLSRAQVKKLLNKVVLRESCFYRKLTDTSKDEENPEEIESSPEEIFGNRLLLPSPAIKQESKTSEENVGLIVYNGAMVDVGSLLQKLEKSEKARAEMEQKLQSLEEKTDEDEKTILSLENLNKSLSAEIKEVKKELSQLQENLKISEDTNLQFEGQLTKTIKGLATVMDEIHMVLKKVKLSVTLLQNFLRIGKPECLNLVIAAFH
;
A
#
# COMPACT_ATOMS: atom_id res chain seq x y z
N MET A 1 -16.45 -4.26 23.88
CA MET A 1 -16.24 -3.95 25.32
C MET A 1 -17.49 -3.26 25.86
N VAL A 2 -17.91 -3.58 27.07
CA VAL A 2 -19.05 -2.92 27.75
C VAL A 2 -18.53 -2.32 29.05
N THR A 3 -18.82 -1.03 29.28
CA THR A 3 -18.45 -0.36 30.53
C THR A 3 -19.32 -0.85 31.68
N VAL A 4 -18.70 -1.51 32.66
CA VAL A 4 -19.35 -2.02 33.87
C VAL A 4 -19.24 -1.02 35.01
N ASN A 5 -18.09 -0.37 35.18
CA ASN A 5 -17.87 0.61 36.25
C ASN A 5 -17.88 2.05 35.71
N ARG A 6 -19.08 2.63 35.59
CA ARG A 6 -19.28 3.98 35.04
C ARG A 6 -18.69 5.08 35.91
N ASP A 7 -18.80 4.96 37.24
CA ASP A 7 -18.30 5.96 38.17
C ASP A 7 -16.76 6.03 38.14
N LEU A 8 -16.10 4.86 38.09
CA LEU A 8 -14.66 4.78 37.92
C LEU A 8 -14.22 5.35 36.57
N LEU A 9 -14.93 5.04 35.49
CA LEU A 9 -14.64 5.62 34.16
C LEU A 9 -14.77 7.14 34.19
N MET A 10 -15.83 7.67 34.79
CA MET A 10 -16.04 9.12 34.93
C MET A 10 -14.90 9.79 35.72
N ALA A 11 -14.40 9.15 36.77
CA ALA A 11 -13.26 9.67 37.54
C ALA A 11 -11.98 9.77 36.68
N PHE A 12 -11.69 8.78 35.84
CA PHE A 12 -10.54 8.83 34.93
C PHE A 12 -10.71 9.86 33.82
N VAL A 13 -11.90 9.92 33.20
CA VAL A 13 -12.21 10.84 32.10
C VAL A 13 -12.13 12.30 32.53
N TYR A 14 -12.37 12.61 33.81
CA TYR A 14 -12.18 13.95 34.35
C TYR A 14 -10.73 14.47 34.19
N PHE A 15 -9.73 13.58 34.34
CA PHE A 15 -8.32 13.93 34.21
C PHE A 15 -7.78 13.72 32.79
N ASP A 16 -8.34 12.77 32.03
CA ASP A 16 -7.98 12.53 30.63
C ASP A 16 -8.79 13.42 29.67
N GLN A 17 -8.42 14.70 29.57
CA GLN A 17 -9.07 15.68 28.69
C GLN A 17 -8.94 15.35 27.20
N CYS A 18 -7.91 14.60 26.82
CA CYS A 18 -7.68 14.18 25.44
C CYS A 18 -8.38 12.86 25.11
N HIS A 19 -8.97 12.20 26.11
CA HIS A 19 -9.61 10.89 25.98
C HIS A 19 -8.71 9.82 25.34
N CYS A 20 -7.42 9.83 25.67
CA CYS A 20 -6.44 8.87 25.18
C CYS A 20 -6.51 7.49 25.87
N ALA A 21 -7.41 7.30 26.82
CA ALA A 21 -7.70 6.03 27.51
C ALA A 21 -6.58 5.53 28.45
N TYR A 22 -5.65 6.41 28.82
CA TYR A 22 -4.65 6.14 29.85
C TYR A 22 -4.27 7.42 30.62
N LEU A 23 -3.70 7.24 31.81
CA LEU A 23 -3.03 8.31 32.56
C LEU A 23 -1.58 7.90 32.84
N LEU A 24 -0.66 8.86 32.81
CA LEU A 24 0.73 8.58 33.16
C LEU A 24 0.89 8.40 34.67
N GLU A 25 1.87 7.61 35.08
CA GLU A 25 2.17 7.35 36.49
C GLU A 25 2.43 8.63 37.28
N LYS A 26 3.10 9.60 36.66
CA LYS A 26 3.39 10.90 37.28
C LYS A 26 2.11 11.67 37.57
N ASP A 27 1.19 11.72 36.62
CA ASP A 27 -0.09 12.43 36.77
C ASP A 27 -0.94 11.76 37.86
N LEU A 28 -0.97 10.42 37.87
CA LEU A 28 -1.65 9.66 38.93
C LEU A 28 -1.02 9.86 40.31
N GLU A 29 0.30 9.96 40.39
CA GLU A 29 1.01 10.29 41.64
C GLU A 29 0.61 11.67 42.15
N GLU A 30 0.56 12.68 41.27
CA GLU A 30 0.10 14.02 41.60
C GLU A 30 -1.37 14.02 42.06
N ILE A 31 -2.26 13.34 41.33
CA ILE A 31 -3.68 13.20 41.72
C ILE A 31 -3.79 12.58 43.12
N LEU A 32 -3.03 11.52 43.43
CA LEU A 32 -3.05 10.91 44.76
C LEU A 32 -2.60 11.87 45.86
N TYR A 33 -1.61 12.73 45.60
CA TYR A 33 -1.19 13.73 46.57
C TYR A 33 -2.24 14.81 46.82
N THR A 34 -3.06 15.16 45.82
CA THR A 34 -4.16 16.14 46.01
C THR A 34 -5.27 15.63 46.94
N LEU A 35 -5.38 14.31 47.14
CA LEU A 35 -6.37 13.71 48.03
C LEU A 35 -6.07 13.94 49.52
N GLY A 36 -4.88 14.43 49.88
CA GLY A 36 -4.53 14.72 51.28
C GLY A 36 -4.41 13.48 52.17
N LEU A 37 -4.12 12.30 51.59
CA LEU A 37 -4.05 11.03 52.32
C LEU A 37 -2.80 10.88 53.22
N HIS A 38 -1.90 11.87 53.23
CA HIS A 38 -0.65 11.88 54.01
C HIS A 38 0.21 10.60 53.85
N LEU A 39 0.19 10.00 52.66
CA LEU A 39 1.03 8.85 52.34
C LEU A 39 2.44 9.31 51.98
N SER A 40 3.45 8.56 52.43
CA SER A 40 4.82 8.75 51.96
C SER A 40 4.95 8.42 50.47
N ARG A 41 5.97 8.98 49.82
CA ARG A 41 6.27 8.72 48.41
C ARG A 41 6.40 7.23 48.08
N ALA A 42 7.04 6.45 48.96
CA ALA A 42 7.19 5.01 48.77
C ALA A 42 5.83 4.27 48.82
N GLN A 43 4.91 4.70 49.67
CA GLN A 43 3.56 4.12 49.76
C GLN A 43 2.73 4.44 48.52
N VAL A 44 2.79 5.67 48.02
CA VAL A 44 2.12 6.07 46.77
C VAL A 44 2.63 5.24 45.60
N LYS A 45 3.96 5.12 45.44
CA LYS A 45 4.56 4.24 44.41
C LYS A 45 4.12 2.79 44.53
N LYS A 46 4.06 2.25 45.75
CA LYS A 46 3.60 0.88 46.00
C LYS A 46 2.14 0.68 45.58
N LEU A 47 1.28 1.68 45.74
CA LEU A 47 -0.12 1.63 45.30
C LEU A 47 -0.24 1.72 43.77
N LEU A 48 0.43 2.69 43.16
CA LEU A 48 0.37 2.89 41.70
C LEU A 48 0.88 1.69 40.92
N ASN A 49 1.92 1.02 41.41
CA ASN A 49 2.46 -0.19 40.78
C ASN A 49 1.46 -1.35 40.65
N LYS A 50 0.30 -1.30 41.33
CA LYS A 50 -0.77 -2.29 41.16
C LYS A 50 -1.59 -2.08 39.88
N VAL A 51 -1.66 -0.85 39.38
CA VAL A 51 -2.55 -0.45 38.26
C VAL A 51 -1.79 0.14 37.07
N VAL A 52 -0.57 0.61 37.30
CA VAL A 52 0.32 1.16 36.28
C VAL A 52 1.16 0.04 35.67
N LEU A 53 1.17 -0.03 34.34
CA LEU A 53 2.03 -0.90 33.56
C LEU A 53 2.87 -0.04 32.61
N ARG A 54 4.21 -0.12 32.71
CA ARG A 54 5.14 0.67 31.88
C ARG A 54 4.84 2.17 31.95
N GLU A 55 4.83 2.72 33.16
CA GLU A 55 4.60 4.15 33.43
C GLU A 55 3.21 4.68 33.01
N SER A 56 2.28 3.82 32.60
CA SER A 56 0.91 4.20 32.18
C SER A 56 -0.16 3.32 32.82
N CYS A 57 -1.28 3.91 33.23
CA CYS A 57 -2.48 3.22 33.69
C CYS A 57 -3.55 3.23 32.59
N PHE A 58 -3.82 2.07 31.98
CA PHE A 58 -4.83 1.92 30.94
C PHE A 58 -6.20 1.64 31.56
N TYR A 59 -6.87 2.71 32.00
CA TYR A 59 -8.06 2.60 32.84
C TYR A 59 -9.28 1.94 32.17
N ARG A 60 -9.31 1.85 30.84
CA ARG A 60 -10.34 1.08 30.11
C ARG A 60 -10.33 -0.40 30.47
N LYS A 61 -9.17 -0.96 30.83
CA LYS A 61 -9.04 -2.34 31.33
C LYS A 61 -9.64 -2.54 32.72
N LEU A 62 -9.80 -1.45 33.49
CA LEU A 62 -10.36 -1.47 34.85
C LEU A 62 -11.87 -1.17 34.86
N THR A 63 -12.40 -0.63 33.77
CA THR A 63 -13.77 -0.09 33.70
C THR A 63 -14.68 -0.87 32.77
N ASP A 64 -14.11 -1.60 31.81
CA ASP A 64 -14.84 -2.34 30.78
C ASP A 64 -14.59 -3.85 30.86
N THR A 65 -15.57 -4.65 30.43
CA THR A 65 -15.46 -6.12 30.26
C THR A 65 -15.70 -6.54 28.79
N SER A 66 -15.19 -7.72 28.40
CA SER A 66 -15.45 -8.34 27.09
C SER A 66 -16.88 -8.89 27.02
N LYS A 67 -17.48 -8.90 25.82
CA LYS A 67 -18.85 -9.41 25.61
C LYS A 67 -18.91 -10.94 25.49
N ASP A 68 -17.78 -11.61 25.33
CA ASP A 68 -17.69 -13.04 24.96
C ASP A 68 -17.19 -13.97 26.07
N GLU A 69 -17.01 -13.47 27.30
CA GLU A 69 -16.67 -14.33 28.43
C GLU A 69 -17.92 -14.64 29.26
N GLU A 70 -18.58 -15.74 28.93
CA GLU A 70 -19.46 -16.49 29.83
C GLU A 70 -18.63 -17.18 30.94
N ASN A 71 -17.83 -16.41 31.67
CA ASN A 71 -17.38 -16.74 33.01
C ASN A 71 -16.78 -15.46 33.58
N PRO A 72 -17.48 -14.71 34.44
CA PRO A 72 -16.79 -13.78 35.29
C PRO A 72 -15.89 -14.65 36.16
N GLU A 73 -14.59 -14.71 35.88
CA GLU A 73 -13.64 -14.85 36.98
C GLU A 73 -13.98 -13.69 37.90
N GLU A 74 -14.81 -13.99 38.90
CA GLU A 74 -14.98 -13.18 40.08
C GLU A 74 -13.57 -12.87 40.54
N ILE A 75 -13.13 -11.64 40.27
CA ILE A 75 -12.11 -11.03 41.10
C ILE A 75 -12.80 -11.01 42.46
N GLU A 76 -12.53 -12.03 43.28
CA GLU A 76 -12.82 -12.11 44.70
C GLU A 76 -12.14 -10.90 45.37
N SER A 77 -12.72 -9.73 45.16
CA SER A 77 -12.52 -8.54 45.96
C SER A 77 -13.79 -8.44 46.76
N SER A 78 -13.68 -8.62 48.08
CA SER A 78 -14.83 -8.54 48.96
C SER A 78 -15.53 -7.18 48.72
N PRO A 79 -16.86 -7.10 48.83
CA PRO A 79 -17.60 -5.85 48.61
C PRO A 79 -17.10 -4.70 49.51
N GLU A 80 -16.41 -5.01 50.62
CA GLU A 80 -15.74 -4.04 51.50
C GLU A 80 -14.57 -3.32 50.80
N GLU A 81 -13.84 -3.97 49.89
CA GLU A 81 -12.74 -3.35 49.14
C GLU A 81 -13.23 -2.37 48.07
N ILE A 82 -14.42 -2.62 47.50
CA ILE A 82 -15.02 -1.81 46.43
C ILE A 82 -15.55 -0.47 46.96
N PHE A 83 -16.02 -0.42 48.20
CA PHE A 83 -16.48 0.82 48.84
C PHE A 83 -15.35 1.68 49.40
N GLY A 84 -14.12 1.17 49.49
CA GLY A 84 -12.95 1.90 49.97
C GLY A 84 -13.19 2.64 51.29
N ASN A 85 -12.70 3.87 51.40
CA ASN A 85 -12.85 4.70 52.61
C ASN A 85 -14.21 5.40 52.72
N ARG A 86 -15.22 5.04 51.90
CA ARG A 86 -16.51 5.75 51.87
C ARG A 86 -17.20 5.79 53.23
N LEU A 87 -17.04 4.74 54.04
CA LEU A 87 -17.58 4.67 55.41
C LEU A 87 -16.85 5.59 56.41
N LEU A 88 -15.63 6.04 56.08
CA LEU A 88 -14.81 6.93 56.91
C LEU A 88 -14.98 8.41 56.54
N LEU A 89 -15.67 8.70 55.44
CA LEU A 89 -15.96 10.08 55.01
C LEU A 89 -17.23 10.58 55.70
N PRO A 90 -17.27 11.84 56.19
CA PRO A 90 -18.48 12.40 56.76
C PRO A 90 -19.57 12.49 55.69
N SER A 91 -20.57 11.62 55.75
CA SER A 91 -21.75 11.72 54.89
C SER A 91 -22.71 12.77 55.47
N PRO A 92 -23.09 13.83 54.74
CA PRO A 92 -24.09 14.76 55.24
C PRO A 92 -25.43 14.04 55.33
N ALA A 93 -25.96 13.90 56.55
CA ALA A 93 -27.37 13.56 56.74
C ALA A 93 -28.20 14.73 56.20
N ILE A 94 -28.75 14.59 55.00
CA ILE A 94 -29.66 15.59 54.43
C ILE A 94 -30.93 15.60 55.28
N LYS A 95 -30.99 16.52 56.24
CA LYS A 95 -32.23 16.93 56.89
C LYS A 95 -32.97 17.82 55.90
N GLN A 96 -34.06 17.31 55.34
CA GLN A 96 -35.01 18.11 54.58
C GLN A 96 -35.73 19.06 55.54
N GLU A 97 -35.32 20.33 55.54
CA GLU A 97 -36.17 21.42 56.03
C GLU A 97 -36.80 22.13 54.84
N SER A 98 -38.12 21.99 54.75
CA SER A 98 -38.99 22.72 53.83
C SER A 98 -39.14 24.17 54.27
N LYS A 99 -38.60 25.13 53.51
CA LYS A 99 -39.08 26.52 53.51
C LYS A 99 -39.18 27.07 52.10
N THR A 100 -40.35 27.61 51.84
CA THR A 100 -40.86 28.30 50.66
C THR A 100 -40.12 29.59 50.36
N SER A 101 -39.67 29.76 49.11
CA SER A 101 -39.47 31.08 48.48
C SER A 101 -39.44 30.91 46.96
N GLU A 102 -40.48 31.45 46.33
CA GLU A 102 -40.50 32.11 45.01
C GLU A 102 -39.58 31.58 43.90
N GLU A 103 -40.25 30.99 42.91
CA GLU A 103 -39.87 30.68 41.53
C GLU A 103 -38.58 31.34 41.00
N ASN A 104 -37.44 30.70 41.25
CA ASN A 104 -36.35 30.65 40.26
C ASN A 104 -36.41 29.28 39.60
N VAL A 105 -37.03 29.20 38.41
CA VAL A 105 -37.40 27.97 37.67
C VAL A 105 -36.19 27.18 37.13
N GLY A 106 -35.01 27.25 37.77
CA GLY A 106 -33.83 26.52 37.32
C GLY A 106 -32.59 26.64 38.21
N LEU A 107 -32.58 27.50 39.23
CA LEU A 107 -31.48 27.58 40.19
C LEU A 107 -31.83 26.79 41.46
N ILE A 108 -31.05 25.75 41.75
CA ILE A 108 -31.17 24.93 42.97
C ILE A 108 -29.89 25.04 43.80
N VAL A 109 -30.00 24.94 45.12
CA VAL A 109 -28.83 24.83 46.01
C VAL A 109 -28.50 23.36 46.19
N TYR A 110 -27.35 22.92 45.67
CA TYR A 110 -26.85 21.55 45.80
C TYR A 110 -25.54 21.58 46.59
N ASN A 111 -25.48 20.85 47.71
CA ASN A 111 -24.34 20.85 48.65
C ASN A 111 -23.88 22.25 49.09
N GLY A 112 -24.82 23.19 49.27
CA GLY A 112 -24.52 24.57 49.68
C GLY A 112 -24.03 25.49 48.55
N ALA A 113 -23.85 24.97 47.33
CA ALA A 113 -23.53 25.76 46.14
C ALA A 113 -24.78 26.03 45.30
N MET A 114 -24.91 27.23 44.74
CA MET A 114 -25.96 27.53 43.75
C MET A 114 -25.62 26.88 42.40
N VAL A 115 -26.56 26.10 41.87
CA VAL A 115 -26.44 25.39 40.60
C VAL A 115 -27.60 25.80 39.68
N ASP A 116 -27.27 26.34 38.51
CA ASP A 116 -28.22 26.59 37.42
C ASP A 116 -28.34 25.34 36.54
N VAL A 117 -29.43 24.60 36.74
CA VAL A 117 -29.74 23.36 36.02
C VAL A 117 -30.06 23.65 34.56
N GLY A 118 -30.67 24.80 34.24
CA GLY A 118 -31.02 25.18 32.87
C GLY A 118 -29.77 25.40 32.02
N SER A 119 -28.79 26.14 32.54
CA SER A 119 -27.49 26.32 31.89
C SER A 119 -26.73 25.01 31.74
N LEU A 120 -26.82 24.09 32.71
CA LEU A 120 -26.15 22.79 32.65
C LEU A 120 -26.79 21.89 31.57
N LEU A 121 -28.12 21.83 31.50
CA LEU A 121 -28.85 21.10 30.47
C LEU A 121 -28.57 21.66 29.07
N GLN A 122 -28.52 22.98 28.90
CA GLN A 122 -28.21 23.60 27.60
C GLN A 122 -26.76 23.29 27.15
N LYS A 123 -25.80 23.28 28.08
CA LYS A 123 -24.42 22.88 27.77
C LYS A 123 -24.34 21.39 27.41
N LEU A 124 -25.09 20.55 28.11
CA LEU A 124 -25.19 19.13 27.81
C LEU A 124 -25.76 18.90 26.41
N GLU A 125 -26.86 19.56 26.05
CA GLU A 125 -27.49 19.46 24.72
C GLU A 125 -26.54 19.90 23.60
N LYS A 126 -25.82 21.02 23.79
CA LYS A 126 -24.79 21.46 22.84
C LYS A 126 -23.65 20.46 22.70
N SER A 127 -23.21 19.86 23.81
CA SER A 127 -22.17 18.83 23.83
C SER A 127 -22.62 17.54 23.13
N GLU A 128 -23.84 17.08 23.40
CA GLU A 128 -24.47 15.93 22.75
C GLU A 128 -24.56 16.13 21.24
N LYS A 129 -25.02 17.30 20.80
CA LYS A 129 -25.07 17.64 19.38
C LYS A 129 -23.69 17.64 18.72
N ALA A 130 -22.69 18.24 19.37
CA ALA A 130 -21.32 18.24 18.86
C ALA A 130 -20.73 16.82 18.79
N ARG A 131 -21.06 15.97 19.78
CA ARG A 131 -20.65 14.56 19.80
C ARG A 131 -21.28 13.79 18.64
N ALA A 132 -22.58 13.94 18.41
CA ALA A 132 -23.28 13.27 17.30
C ALA A 132 -22.73 13.70 15.93
N GLU A 133 -22.44 14.99 15.75
CA GLU A 133 -21.82 15.50 14.52
C GLU A 133 -20.39 14.94 14.31
N MET A 134 -19.62 14.78 15.39
CA MET A 134 -18.28 14.18 15.33
C MET A 134 -18.34 12.70 15.00
N GLU A 135 -19.28 11.96 15.60
CA GLU A 135 -19.50 10.53 15.35
C GLU A 135 -19.90 10.27 13.89
N GLN A 136 -20.79 11.11 13.32
CA GLN A 136 -21.12 11.04 11.89
C GLN A 136 -19.89 11.29 11.00
N LYS A 137 -19.06 12.29 11.32
CA LYS A 137 -17.83 12.55 10.55
C LYS A 137 -16.83 11.41 10.65
N LEU A 138 -16.71 10.80 11.82
CA LEU A 138 -15.86 9.63 12.03
C LEU A 138 -16.31 8.49 11.12
N GLN A 139 -17.61 8.17 11.12
CA GLN A 139 -18.18 7.11 10.31
C GLN A 139 -17.97 7.35 8.80
N SER A 140 -18.17 8.58 8.32
CA SER A 140 -17.88 8.93 6.92
C SER A 140 -16.39 8.83 6.56
N LEU A 141 -15.48 9.10 7.50
CA LEU A 141 -14.03 8.95 7.28
C LEU A 141 -13.60 7.48 7.26
N GLU A 142 -14.19 6.64 8.12
CA GLU A 142 -13.99 5.18 8.12
C GLU A 142 -14.46 4.58 6.79
N GLU A 143 -15.68 4.89 6.35
CA GLU A 143 -16.21 4.43 5.05
C GLU A 143 -15.31 4.85 3.88
N LYS A 144 -14.84 6.10 3.88
CA LYS A 144 -13.95 6.59 2.83
C LYS A 144 -12.59 5.87 2.85
N THR A 145 -12.07 5.56 4.04
CA THR A 145 -10.81 4.84 4.19
C THR A 145 -10.94 3.41 3.66
N ASP A 146 -12.05 2.72 3.94
CA ASP A 146 -12.35 1.39 3.39
C ASP A 146 -12.47 1.41 1.86
N GLU A 147 -13.07 2.46 1.29
CA GLU A 147 -13.11 2.67 -0.16
C GLU A 147 -11.72 2.90 -0.74
N ASP A 148 -10.94 3.80 -0.15
CA ASP A 148 -9.58 4.12 -0.58
C ASP A 148 -8.69 2.86 -0.52
N GLU A 149 -8.76 2.04 0.53
CA GLU A 149 -8.04 0.75 0.61
C GLU A 149 -8.40 -0.20 -0.54
N LYS A 150 -9.70 -0.32 -0.87
CA LYS A 150 -10.14 -1.13 -2.02
C LYS A 150 -9.58 -0.59 -3.33
N THR A 151 -9.56 0.74 -3.52
CA THR A 151 -8.98 1.34 -4.73
C THR A 151 -7.48 1.10 -4.82
N ILE A 152 -6.75 1.21 -3.71
CA ILE A 152 -5.31 0.94 -3.65
C ILE A 152 -5.02 -0.51 -4.05
N LEU A 153 -5.73 -1.48 -3.47
CA LEU A 153 -5.57 -2.90 -3.83
C LEU A 153 -5.84 -3.16 -5.32
N SER A 154 -6.87 -2.51 -5.88
CA SER A 154 -7.17 -2.61 -7.31
C SER A 154 -6.04 -2.02 -8.17
N LEU A 155 -5.53 -0.84 -7.80
CA LEU A 155 -4.43 -0.19 -8.52
C LEU A 155 -3.12 -0.98 -8.43
N GLU A 156 -2.81 -1.57 -7.28
CA GLU A 156 -1.64 -2.44 -7.12
C GLU A 156 -1.72 -3.68 -8.01
N ASN A 157 -2.89 -4.31 -8.11
CA ASN A 157 -3.09 -5.45 -9.00
C ASN A 157 -2.97 -5.06 -10.46
N LEU A 158 -3.55 -3.93 -10.86
CA LEU A 158 -3.40 -3.38 -12.22
C LEU A 158 -1.93 -3.12 -12.55
N ASN A 159 -1.19 -2.47 -11.64
CA ASN A 159 0.21 -2.14 -11.83
C ASN A 159 1.10 -3.40 -11.94
N LYS A 160 0.80 -4.45 -11.16
CA LYS A 160 1.45 -5.77 -11.29
C LYS A 160 1.22 -6.38 -12.68
N SER A 161 -0.02 -6.33 -13.19
CA SER A 161 -0.36 -6.82 -14.54
C SER A 161 0.39 -6.04 -15.62
N LEU A 162 0.30 -4.71 -15.61
CA LEU A 162 1.01 -3.87 -16.58
C LEU A 162 2.53 -4.08 -16.53
N SER A 163 3.09 -4.25 -15.34
CA SER A 163 4.51 -4.54 -15.17
C SER A 163 4.91 -5.89 -15.78
N ALA A 164 4.01 -6.89 -15.76
CA ALA A 164 4.24 -8.18 -16.42
C ALA A 164 4.17 -8.04 -17.95
N GLU A 165 3.13 -7.36 -18.47
CA GLU A 165 2.97 -7.09 -19.90
C GLU A 165 4.16 -6.32 -20.48
N ILE A 166 4.66 -5.30 -19.77
CA ILE A 166 5.86 -4.54 -20.19
C ILE A 166 7.08 -5.46 -20.32
N LYS A 167 7.26 -6.43 -19.40
CA LYS A 167 8.37 -7.38 -19.47
C LYS A 167 8.23 -8.33 -20.65
N GLU A 168 7.01 -8.79 -20.92
CA GLU A 168 6.69 -9.66 -22.04
C GLU A 168 6.93 -8.96 -23.38
N VAL A 169 6.36 -7.75 -23.57
CA VAL A 169 6.57 -6.95 -24.78
C VAL A 169 8.05 -6.64 -25.01
N LYS A 170 8.82 -6.36 -23.95
CA LYS A 170 10.27 -6.17 -24.07
C LYS A 170 10.99 -7.43 -24.56
N LYS A 171 10.60 -8.59 -24.04
CA LYS A 171 11.16 -9.89 -24.46
C LYS A 171 10.84 -10.18 -25.93
N GLU A 172 9.59 -9.97 -26.34
CA GLU A 172 9.17 -10.13 -27.73
C GLU A 172 9.93 -9.18 -28.65
N LEU A 173 10.06 -7.90 -28.26
CA LEU A 173 10.82 -6.92 -29.03
C LEU A 173 12.27 -7.35 -29.24
N SER A 174 12.95 -7.83 -28.19
CA SER A 174 14.32 -8.34 -28.32
C SER A 174 14.41 -9.56 -29.25
N GLN A 175 13.44 -10.47 -29.19
CA GLN A 175 13.39 -11.62 -30.08
C GLN A 175 13.15 -11.22 -31.54
N LEU A 176 12.24 -10.27 -31.79
CA LEU A 176 11.99 -9.74 -33.13
C LEU A 176 13.22 -9.03 -33.69
N GLN A 177 13.95 -8.27 -32.87
CA GLN A 177 15.19 -7.62 -33.29
C GLN A 177 16.27 -8.63 -33.69
N GLU A 178 16.42 -9.72 -32.93
CA GLU A 178 17.35 -10.80 -33.28
C GLU A 178 16.94 -11.49 -34.60
N ASN A 179 15.66 -11.82 -34.75
CA ASN A 179 15.14 -12.45 -35.96
C ASN A 179 15.31 -11.54 -37.19
N LEU A 180 15.08 -10.24 -37.04
CA LEU A 180 15.29 -9.25 -38.09
C LEU A 180 16.75 -9.23 -38.52
N LYS A 181 17.69 -9.19 -37.57
CA LYS A 181 19.13 -9.22 -37.87
C LYS A 181 19.53 -10.48 -38.63
N ILE A 182 19.03 -11.65 -38.21
CA ILE A 182 19.26 -12.92 -38.92
C ILE A 182 18.70 -12.84 -40.35
N SER A 183 17.51 -12.26 -40.52
CA SER A 183 16.89 -12.07 -41.85
C SER A 183 17.70 -11.12 -42.73
N GLU A 184 18.27 -10.05 -42.17
CA GLU A 184 19.13 -9.11 -42.90
C GLU A 184 20.45 -9.77 -43.32
N ASP A 185 21.09 -10.51 -42.41
CA ASP A 185 22.34 -11.24 -42.68
C ASP A 185 22.15 -12.29 -43.78
N THR A 186 21.03 -13.01 -43.76
CA THR A 186 20.71 -14.01 -44.80
C THR A 186 20.39 -13.34 -46.14
N ASN A 187 19.68 -12.21 -46.15
CA ASN A 187 19.44 -11.45 -47.38
C ASN A 187 20.74 -10.94 -48.01
N LEU A 188 21.67 -10.41 -47.20
CA LEU A 188 23.01 -10.02 -47.65
C LEU A 188 23.79 -11.20 -48.27
N GLN A 189 23.68 -12.40 -47.68
CA GLN A 189 24.28 -13.60 -48.26
C GLN A 189 23.68 -13.94 -49.62
N PHE A 190 22.35 -13.86 -49.78
CA PHE A 190 21.69 -14.11 -51.06
C PHE A 190 22.08 -13.08 -52.12
N GLU A 191 22.10 -11.79 -51.79
CA GLU A 191 22.57 -10.73 -52.70
C GLU A 191 24.02 -10.97 -53.14
N GLY A 192 24.88 -11.38 -52.22
CA GLY A 192 26.26 -11.76 -52.50
C GLY A 192 26.37 -12.95 -53.47
N GLN A 193 25.56 -14.00 -53.27
CA GLN A 193 25.53 -15.18 -54.14
C GLN A 193 24.96 -14.86 -55.53
N LEU A 194 23.90 -14.05 -55.59
CA LEU A 194 23.33 -13.57 -56.86
C LEU A 194 24.38 -12.79 -57.66
N THR A 195 25.09 -11.86 -57.00
CA THR A 195 26.15 -11.07 -57.63
C THR A 195 27.28 -11.97 -58.16
N LYS A 196 27.72 -12.97 -57.38
CA LYS A 196 28.72 -13.95 -57.83
C LYS A 196 28.25 -14.74 -59.05
N THR A 197 26.99 -15.18 -59.04
CA THR A 197 26.39 -15.96 -60.13
C THR A 197 26.28 -15.12 -61.41
N ILE A 198 25.82 -13.86 -61.30
CA ILE A 198 25.76 -12.92 -62.44
C ILE A 198 27.15 -12.70 -63.03
N LYS A 199 28.17 -12.46 -62.20
CA LYS A 199 29.55 -12.30 -62.67
C LYS A 199 30.07 -13.58 -63.34
N GLY A 200 29.83 -14.75 -62.74
CA GLY A 200 30.22 -16.03 -63.33
C GLY A 200 29.55 -16.29 -64.67
N LEU A 201 28.25 -16.00 -64.79
CA LEU A 201 27.52 -16.14 -66.05
C LEU A 201 28.04 -15.17 -67.13
N ALA A 202 28.37 -13.94 -66.76
CA ALA A 202 28.99 -12.99 -67.68
C ALA A 202 30.34 -13.51 -68.20
N THR A 203 31.20 -14.04 -67.32
CA THR A 203 32.47 -14.67 -67.72
C THR A 203 32.26 -15.84 -68.68
N VAL A 204 31.36 -16.77 -68.35
CA VAL A 204 31.05 -17.92 -69.23
C VAL A 204 30.49 -17.44 -70.57
N MET A 205 29.66 -16.41 -70.58
CA MET A 205 29.11 -15.82 -71.80
C MET A 205 30.21 -15.19 -72.67
N ASP A 206 31.18 -14.49 -72.06
CA ASP A 206 32.33 -13.92 -72.77
C ASP A 206 33.24 -15.02 -73.36
N GLU A 207 33.47 -16.10 -72.60
CA GLU A 207 34.20 -17.28 -73.08
C GLU A 207 33.50 -17.92 -74.29
N ILE A 208 32.18 -18.12 -74.23
CA ILE A 208 31.38 -18.64 -75.35
C ILE A 208 31.50 -17.72 -76.56
N HIS A 209 31.34 -16.40 -76.39
CA HIS A 209 31.49 -15.43 -77.48
C HIS A 209 32.88 -15.49 -78.12
N MET A 210 33.93 -15.65 -77.31
CA MET A 210 35.29 -15.79 -77.81
C MET A 210 35.47 -17.07 -78.63
N VAL A 211 34.96 -18.21 -78.16
CA VAL A 211 35.01 -19.49 -78.90
C VAL A 211 34.22 -19.39 -80.20
N LEU A 212 33.00 -18.85 -80.17
CA LEU A 212 32.18 -18.65 -81.37
C LEU A 212 32.88 -17.76 -82.41
N LYS A 213 33.55 -16.69 -81.97
CA LYS A 213 34.35 -15.83 -82.85
C LYS A 213 35.50 -16.60 -83.50
N LYS A 214 36.23 -17.42 -82.72
CA LYS A 214 37.29 -18.29 -83.24
C LYS A 214 36.74 -19.26 -84.28
N VAL A 215 35.67 -20.01 -83.97
CA VAL A 215 35.03 -20.97 -84.88
C VAL A 215 34.60 -20.30 -86.19
N LYS A 216 33.96 -19.12 -86.12
CA LYS A 216 33.56 -18.36 -87.32
C LYS A 216 34.74 -17.99 -88.19
N LEU A 217 35.85 -17.56 -87.59
CA LEU A 217 37.10 -17.26 -88.30
C LEU A 217 37.67 -18.51 -88.98
N SER A 218 37.72 -19.64 -88.25
CA SER A 218 38.19 -20.93 -88.74
C SER A 218 37.38 -21.42 -89.95
N VAL A 219 36.05 -21.36 -89.87
CA VAL A 219 35.15 -21.75 -90.97
C VAL A 219 35.37 -20.86 -92.19
N THR A 220 35.52 -19.55 -92.00
CA THR A 220 35.76 -18.59 -93.10
C THR A 220 37.09 -18.88 -93.80
N LEU A 221 38.16 -19.14 -93.03
CA LEU A 221 39.47 -19.52 -93.57
C LEU A 221 39.41 -20.83 -94.36
N LEU A 222 38.72 -21.84 -93.82
CA LEU A 222 38.56 -23.14 -94.48
C LEU A 222 37.77 -23.02 -95.79
N GLN A 223 36.69 -22.23 -95.80
CA GLN A 223 35.91 -21.92 -97.01
C GLN A 223 36.73 -21.20 -98.07
N ASN A 224 37.54 -20.21 -97.68
CA ASN A 224 38.43 -19.51 -98.60
C ASN A 224 39.52 -20.43 -99.16
N PHE A 225 40.08 -21.31 -98.33
CA PHE A 225 41.07 -22.30 -98.76
C PHE A 225 40.52 -23.28 -99.80
N LEU A 226 39.34 -23.86 -99.53
CA LEU A 226 38.63 -24.75 -100.47
C LEU A 226 38.36 -24.06 -101.81
N ARG A 227 38.10 -22.75 -101.82
CA ARG A 227 37.87 -21.97 -103.04
C ARG A 227 39.13 -21.76 -103.88
N ILE A 228 40.31 -21.69 -103.26
CA ILE A 228 41.60 -21.46 -103.95
C ILE A 228 42.13 -22.73 -104.62
N GLY A 229 41.66 -23.92 -104.22
CA GLY A 229 41.90 -25.17 -104.95
C GLY A 229 43.36 -25.65 -104.95
N LYS A 230 44.14 -25.35 -103.91
CA LYS A 230 45.55 -25.79 -103.78
C LYS A 230 45.71 -26.87 -102.69
N PRO A 231 45.66 -28.17 -103.02
CA PRO A 231 45.67 -29.26 -102.04
C PRO A 231 46.98 -29.39 -101.25
N GLU A 232 48.11 -28.92 -101.79
CA GLU A 232 49.44 -29.03 -101.15
C GLU A 232 49.58 -28.20 -99.86
N CYS A 233 48.73 -27.19 -99.65
CA CYS A 233 48.80 -26.31 -98.49
C CYS A 233 47.87 -26.73 -97.34
N LEU A 234 47.09 -27.82 -97.49
CA LEU A 234 46.05 -28.22 -96.53
C LEU A 234 46.65 -28.61 -95.17
N ASN A 235 47.80 -29.29 -95.16
CA ASN A 235 48.50 -29.68 -93.94
C ASN A 235 49.00 -28.46 -93.14
N LEU A 236 49.37 -27.37 -93.84
CA LEU A 236 49.82 -26.13 -93.20
C LEU A 236 48.67 -25.39 -92.50
N VAL A 237 47.46 -25.45 -93.08
CA VAL A 237 46.26 -24.86 -92.51
C VAL A 237 45.76 -25.68 -91.32
N ILE A 238 45.75 -27.01 -91.42
CA ILE A 238 45.37 -27.89 -90.29
C ILE A 238 46.33 -27.71 -89.10
N ALA A 239 47.63 -27.56 -89.36
CA ALA A 239 48.62 -27.29 -88.31
C ALA A 239 48.45 -25.92 -87.62
N ALA A 240 47.81 -24.94 -88.26
CA ALA A 240 47.52 -23.63 -87.67
C ALA A 240 46.25 -23.62 -86.79
N PHE A 241 45.45 -24.69 -86.81
CA PHE A 241 44.22 -24.84 -86.02
C PHE A 241 44.36 -25.73 -84.79
N HIS A 242 45.51 -26.36 -84.59
CA HIS A 242 45.89 -27.09 -83.37
C HIS A 242 46.74 -26.22 -82.46
#